data_AF-A0A3N4PZG4-F1
#
_entry.id   AF-A0A3N4PZG4-F1
#
_cell.length_a   1.000
_cell.length_b   1.000
_cell.length_c   1.000
_cell.angle_alpha   90.00
_cell.angle_beta   90.00
_cell.angle_gamma   90.00
#
_symmetry.space_group_name_H-M   'P 1'
#
loop_
_entity.id
_entity.type
_entity.pdbx_description
1 polymer ?
#
loop_
_entity_poly.entity_id
_entity_poly.type
_entity_poly.pdbx_seq_one_letter_code
_entity_poly.pdbx_strand_id
1 'polypeptide(L)'
;MKKYFLLACGLILATMHAAAQKAGVPRLFTGTIDGKIGITLYLQEEEHHCEPRMLYSAIYKYDKVPGNDSWLWLDVDYNEANQFIMTEERFSGVMILRKEKDGFSGIWIHPDGVTQRKVVLKQKQVSKEVLEKHAEYFEETNHRYHDC
;
A
#
# COMPACT_ATOMS: atom_id res chain seq x y z
N MET A 1 -39.77 -41.63 -14.51
CA MET A 1 -38.68 -40.77 -15.04
C MET A 1 -38.67 -39.35 -14.45
N LYS A 2 -39.16 -39.15 -13.21
CA LYS A 2 -39.28 -37.81 -12.57
C LYS A 2 -38.36 -37.61 -11.36
N LYS A 3 -37.61 -38.65 -10.95
CA LYS A 3 -36.76 -38.66 -9.75
C LYS A 3 -35.27 -38.44 -10.04
N TYR A 4 -34.83 -38.52 -11.31
CA TYR A 4 -33.44 -38.32 -11.68
C TYR A 4 -33.11 -36.86 -12.08
N PHE A 5 -34.13 -36.05 -12.39
CA PHE A 5 -33.92 -34.65 -12.77
C PHE A 5 -33.55 -33.76 -11.58
N LEU A 6 -33.95 -34.14 -10.36
CA LEU A 6 -33.59 -33.43 -9.13
C LEU A 6 -32.19 -33.80 -8.60
N LEU A 7 -31.61 -34.92 -9.05
CA LEU A 7 -30.26 -35.31 -8.62
C LEU A 7 -29.15 -34.64 -9.44
N ALA A 8 -29.44 -34.23 -10.68
CA ALA A 8 -28.47 -33.56 -11.55
C ALA A 8 -28.25 -32.08 -11.20
N CYS A 9 -29.22 -31.42 -10.54
CA CYS A 9 -29.11 -30.01 -10.14
C CYS A 9 -28.31 -29.79 -8.84
N GLY A 10 -28.13 -30.84 -8.02
CA GLY A 10 -27.38 -30.74 -6.76
C GLY A 10 -25.86 -30.84 -6.91
N LEU A 11 -25.36 -31.32 -8.06
CA LEU A 11 -23.92 -31.56 -8.27
C LEU A 11 -23.15 -30.39 -8.90
N ILE A 12 -23.81 -29.33 -9.37
CA ILE A 12 -23.16 -28.20 -10.04
C ILE A 12 -22.85 -27.03 -9.06
N LEU A 13 -23.43 -27.03 -7.86
CA LEU A 13 -23.21 -25.96 -6.86
C LEU A 13 -21.93 -26.11 -6.01
N ALA A 14 -21.10 -27.12 -6.24
CA ALA A 14 -19.96 -27.43 -5.35
C ALA A 14 -18.57 -26.99 -5.85
N THR A 15 -18.43 -26.34 -7.02
CA THR A 15 -17.11 -25.99 -7.58
C THR A 15 -16.83 -24.51 -7.75
N MET A 16 -17.73 -23.62 -7.33
CA MET A 16 -17.45 -22.19 -7.23
C MET A 16 -16.66 -21.90 -5.94
N HIS A 17 -15.43 -22.40 -5.86
CA HIS A 17 -14.44 -21.75 -5.00
C HIS A 17 -14.11 -20.43 -5.69
N ALA A 18 -14.88 -19.39 -5.38
CA ALA A 18 -14.44 -18.03 -5.63
C ALA A 18 -13.06 -17.91 -5.00
N ALA A 19 -12.02 -17.76 -5.83
CA ALA A 19 -10.70 -17.38 -5.35
C ALA A 19 -10.85 -15.96 -4.81
N ALA A 20 -11.26 -15.83 -3.55
CA ALA A 20 -11.19 -14.58 -2.84
C ALA A 20 -9.70 -14.19 -2.84
N GLN A 21 -9.34 -13.19 -3.64
CA GLN A 21 -8.01 -12.60 -3.57
C GLN A 21 -7.81 -12.17 -2.12
N LYS A 22 -6.79 -12.75 -1.50
CA LYS A 22 -6.45 -12.44 -0.12
C LYS A 22 -6.01 -10.98 -0.10
N ALA A 23 -6.83 -10.12 0.50
CA ALA A 23 -6.50 -8.71 0.65
C ALA A 23 -5.11 -8.57 1.29
N GLY A 24 -4.28 -7.68 0.75
CA GLY A 24 -2.93 -7.44 1.25
C GLY A 24 -2.93 -7.11 2.75
N VAL A 25 -1.85 -7.47 3.45
CA VAL A 25 -1.71 -7.23 4.89
C VAL A 25 -1.43 -5.73 5.11
N PRO A 26 -2.39 -4.97 5.68
CA PRO A 26 -2.24 -3.52 5.78
C PRO A 26 -1.36 -3.15 6.98
N ARG A 27 -0.50 -2.16 6.80
CA ARG A 27 0.35 -1.59 7.85
C ARG A 27 0.37 -0.08 7.75
N LEU A 28 0.37 0.58 8.91
CA LEU A 28 0.50 2.03 9.01
C LEU A 28 1.87 2.40 9.59
N PHE A 29 2.53 3.37 8.98
CA PHE A 29 3.79 3.92 9.43
C PHE A 29 3.67 5.44 9.56
N THR A 30 4.33 6.00 10.57
CA THR A 30 4.44 7.45 10.77
C THR A 30 5.88 7.83 10.98
N GLY A 31 6.26 9.02 10.56
CA GLY A 31 7.67 9.38 10.54
C GLY A 31 7.93 10.84 10.21
N THR A 32 9.15 11.11 9.77
CA THR A 32 9.55 12.44 9.31
C THR A 32 10.51 12.42 8.12
N ILE A 33 10.45 13.48 7.31
CA ILE A 33 11.53 13.93 6.43
C ILE A 33 12.33 15.02 7.15
N ASP A 34 13.66 14.84 7.21
CA ASP A 34 14.63 15.73 7.86
C ASP A 34 14.29 16.07 9.33
N GLY A 35 13.56 15.18 10.03
CA GLY A 35 13.10 15.42 11.41
C GLY A 35 12.04 16.53 11.56
N LYS A 36 11.60 17.15 10.46
CA LYS A 36 10.76 18.37 10.48
C LYS A 36 9.40 18.16 9.88
N ILE A 37 9.36 17.52 8.71
CA ILE A 37 8.13 17.33 7.94
C ILE A 37 7.54 16.00 8.38
N GLY A 38 6.40 16.02 9.07
CA GLY A 38 5.68 14.81 9.47
C GLY A 38 5.08 14.12 8.25
N ILE A 39 5.16 12.79 8.22
CA ILE A 39 4.69 11.97 7.11
C ILE A 39 3.98 10.73 7.63
N THR A 40 2.97 10.28 6.89
CA THR A 40 2.25 9.03 7.14
C THR A 40 2.26 8.18 5.87
N LEU A 41 2.52 6.88 6.03
CA LEU A 41 2.55 5.87 4.97
C LEU A 41 1.59 4.73 5.35
N TYR A 42 0.65 4.43 4.46
CA TYR A 42 -0.14 3.21 4.52
C TYR A 42 0.33 2.27 3.42
N LEU A 43 0.64 1.03 3.79
CA LEU A 43 1.27 0.04 2.91
C LEU A 43 0.46 -1.26 2.98
N GLN A 44 0.14 -1.83 1.83
CA GLN A 44 -0.39 -3.18 1.68
C GLN A 44 0.71 -4.09 1.13
N GLU A 45 0.84 -5.27 1.72
CA GLU A 45 1.81 -6.31 1.36
C GLU A 45 1.04 -7.55 0.92
N GLU A 46 1.25 -8.02 -0.31
CA GLU A 46 0.58 -9.22 -0.85
C GLU A 46 1.56 -10.14 -1.59
N GLU A 47 1.23 -11.43 -1.66
CA GLU A 47 2.01 -12.41 -2.42
C GLU A 47 1.65 -12.32 -3.90
N HIS A 48 2.66 -12.25 -4.77
CA HIS A 48 2.42 -12.29 -6.21
C HIS A 48 1.81 -13.63 -6.61
N HIS A 49 0.76 -13.60 -7.43
CA HIS A 49 -0.01 -14.79 -7.81
C HIS A 49 0.71 -15.79 -8.73
N CYS A 50 1.95 -15.54 -9.11
CA CYS A 50 2.66 -16.29 -10.16
C CYS A 50 4.14 -16.49 -9.83
N GLU A 51 4.74 -15.48 -9.23
CA GLU A 51 6.15 -15.48 -8.85
C GLU A 51 6.25 -15.53 -7.32
N PRO A 52 7.27 -16.17 -6.74
CA PRO A 52 7.46 -16.23 -5.29
C PRO A 52 8.03 -14.92 -4.74
N ARG A 53 7.37 -13.80 -5.05
CA ARG A 53 7.78 -12.45 -4.64
C ARG A 53 6.64 -11.70 -3.97
N MET A 54 6.99 -10.70 -3.17
CA MET A 54 6.02 -9.81 -2.53
C MET A 54 5.75 -8.60 -3.42
N LEU A 55 4.47 -8.25 -3.52
CA LEU A 55 3.99 -7.00 -4.09
C LEU A 55 3.64 -6.03 -2.97
N TYR A 56 3.84 -4.75 -3.26
CA TYR A 56 3.60 -3.67 -2.33
C TYR A 56 2.83 -2.56 -3.04
N SER A 57 1.76 -2.11 -2.39
CA SER A 57 0.98 -0.96 -2.84
C SER A 57 0.87 0.01 -1.67
N ALA A 58 0.98 1.31 -1.94
CA ALA A 58 1.02 2.27 -0.86
C ALA A 58 0.41 3.62 -1.22
N ILE A 59 -0.07 4.29 -0.17
CA ILE A 59 -0.39 5.71 -0.20
C ILE A 59 0.39 6.45 0.87
N TYR A 60 0.69 7.70 0.58
CA TYR A 60 1.57 8.53 1.38
C TYR A 60 1.01 9.94 1.55
N LYS A 61 1.24 10.57 2.70
CA LYS A 61 0.87 11.97 2.90
C LYS A 61 1.86 12.74 3.78
N TYR A 62 1.83 14.05 3.60
CA TYR A 62 2.51 15.02 4.45
C TYR A 62 1.55 15.53 5.54
N ASP A 63 1.86 15.32 6.82
CA ASP A 63 0.90 15.46 7.93
C ASP A 63 0.49 16.92 8.25
N LYS A 64 1.28 17.91 7.85
CA LYS A 64 1.14 19.31 8.29
C LYS A 64 1.05 20.31 7.14
N VAL A 65 0.51 19.91 5.99
CA VAL A 65 0.25 20.87 4.90
C VAL A 65 -1.17 21.42 5.09
N PRO A 66 -1.35 22.67 5.57
CA PRO A 66 -2.68 23.22 5.80
C PRO A 66 -3.47 23.26 4.49
N GLY A 67 -4.69 22.70 4.50
CA GLY A 67 -5.54 22.62 3.30
C GLY A 67 -5.20 21.47 2.34
N ASN A 68 -4.27 20.58 2.69
CA ASN A 68 -3.93 19.40 1.91
C ASN A 68 -3.92 18.15 2.80
N ASP A 69 -5.08 17.50 2.89
CA ASP A 69 -5.24 16.15 3.44
C ASP A 69 -5.14 15.07 2.33
N SER A 70 -4.67 15.44 1.13
CA SER A 70 -4.64 14.53 0.00
C SER A 70 -3.52 13.51 0.15
N TRP A 71 -3.94 12.25 0.14
CA TRP A 71 -3.04 11.12 -0.03
C TRP A 71 -2.51 11.07 -1.46
N LEU A 72 -1.23 10.76 -1.59
CA LEU A 72 -0.55 10.50 -2.84
C LEU A 72 -0.48 9.00 -3.05
N TRP A 73 -0.76 8.57 -4.28
CA TRP A 73 -0.41 7.21 -4.68
C TRP A 73 1.12 7.10 -4.77
N LEU A 74 1.62 5.89 -4.49
CA LEU A 74 3.03 5.57 -4.65
C LEU A 74 3.20 4.43 -5.64
N ASP A 75 4.06 4.63 -6.63
CA ASP A 75 4.63 3.53 -7.41
C ASP A 75 5.74 2.89 -6.57
N VAL A 76 5.50 1.68 -6.08
CA VAL A 76 6.41 0.97 -5.18
C VAL A 76 7.09 -0.17 -5.92
N ASP A 77 8.42 -0.18 -5.89
CA ASP A 77 9.21 -1.32 -6.33
C ASP A 77 10.15 -1.79 -5.20
N TYR A 78 10.41 -3.08 -5.18
CA TYR A 78 11.09 -3.79 -4.11
C TYR A 78 12.10 -4.78 -4.67
N ASN A 79 13.37 -4.63 -4.30
CA ASN A 79 14.46 -5.43 -4.87
C ASN A 79 14.78 -6.73 -4.13
N GLU A 80 13.89 -7.22 -3.27
CA GLU A 80 14.08 -8.43 -2.44
C GLU A 80 15.18 -8.36 -1.37
N ALA A 81 16.02 -7.32 -1.38
CA ALA A 81 17.10 -7.08 -0.43
C ALA A 81 16.69 -6.09 0.69
N ASN A 82 15.41 -6.08 1.08
CA ASN A 82 14.85 -5.10 2.01
C ASN A 82 14.97 -3.63 1.54
N GLN A 83 15.16 -3.37 0.24
CA GLN A 83 15.24 -2.00 -0.30
C GLN A 83 14.06 -1.71 -1.22
N PHE A 84 13.51 -0.51 -1.07
CA PHE A 84 12.32 -0.02 -1.73
C PHE A 84 12.66 1.27 -2.45
N ILE A 85 12.10 1.43 -3.64
CA ILE A 85 11.91 2.73 -4.25
C ILE A 85 10.41 3.02 -4.28
N MET A 86 10.02 4.19 -3.82
CA MET A 86 8.63 4.63 -3.77
C MET A 86 8.56 6.00 -4.43
N THR A 87 7.94 6.06 -5.61
CA THR A 87 7.80 7.30 -6.37
C THR A 87 6.45 7.91 -6.10
N GLU A 88 6.41 9.18 -5.69
CA GLU A 88 5.17 9.92 -5.54
C GLU A 88 4.53 10.17 -6.91
N GLU A 89 3.23 9.95 -6.98
CA GLU A 89 2.40 10.23 -8.15
C GLU A 89 2.70 11.62 -8.75
N ARG A 90 2.72 11.69 -10.09
CA ARG A 90 3.17 12.87 -10.88
C ARG A 90 4.63 13.31 -10.62
N PHE A 91 5.46 12.44 -10.08
CA PHE A 91 6.89 12.66 -9.81
C PHE A 91 7.15 13.89 -8.92
N SER A 92 6.40 13.99 -7.81
CA SER A 92 6.55 15.08 -6.83
C SER A 92 7.63 14.81 -5.76
N GLY A 93 8.13 13.58 -5.69
CA GLY A 93 9.20 13.14 -4.82
C GLY A 93 9.51 11.66 -5.01
N VAL A 94 10.70 11.21 -4.60
CA VAL A 94 11.08 9.79 -4.60
C VAL A 94 11.67 9.43 -3.25
N MET A 95 11.22 8.33 -2.66
CA MET A 95 11.84 7.74 -1.49
C MET A 95 12.64 6.50 -1.88
N ILE A 96 13.90 6.43 -1.42
CA ILE A 96 14.69 5.21 -1.45
C ILE A 96 14.87 4.77 0.00
N LEU A 97 14.22 3.67 0.36
CA LEU A 97 14.07 3.22 1.74
C LEU A 97 14.60 1.80 1.94
N ARG A 98 15.15 1.54 3.12
CA ARG A 98 15.45 0.21 3.60
C ARG A 98 14.46 -0.18 4.69
N LYS A 99 13.90 -1.37 4.60
CA LYS A 99 13.07 -1.99 5.66
C LYS A 99 13.98 -2.33 6.83
N GLU A 100 13.63 -1.81 7.99
CA GLU A 100 14.27 -2.06 9.26
C GLU A 100 13.36 -2.93 10.13
N LYS A 101 13.82 -3.35 11.31
CA LYS A 101 13.03 -4.18 12.24
C LYS A 101 11.64 -3.60 12.54
N ASP A 102 11.55 -2.28 12.75
CA ASP A 102 10.33 -1.60 13.21
C ASP A 102 9.85 -0.49 12.25
N GLY A 103 10.20 -0.55 10.96
CA GLY A 103 9.79 0.47 9.99
C GLY A 103 10.73 0.60 8.81
N PHE A 104 10.99 1.84 8.39
CA PHE A 104 11.85 2.15 7.25
C PHE A 104 12.82 3.30 7.58
N SER A 105 13.99 3.28 6.94
CA SER A 105 14.91 4.41 6.96
C SER A 105 15.55 4.59 5.60
N GLY A 106 15.89 5.83 5.23
CA GLY A 106 16.48 6.10 3.93
C GLY A 106 16.48 7.58 3.59
N ILE A 107 16.24 7.88 2.33
CA ILE A 107 16.23 9.24 1.79
C ILE A 107 14.96 9.52 1.00
N TRP A 108 14.56 10.78 1.02
CA TRP A 108 13.61 11.39 0.11
C TRP A 108 14.39 12.33 -0.80
N ILE A 109 14.09 12.29 -2.09
CA ILE A 109 14.75 13.05 -3.15
C ILE A 109 13.69 13.95 -3.77
N HIS A 110 13.95 15.27 -3.78
CA HIS A 110 13.12 16.23 -4.48
C HIS A 110 13.27 16.04 -5.99
N PRO A 111 12.23 16.32 -6.79
CA PRO A 111 12.32 16.28 -8.26
C PRO A 111 13.29 17.31 -8.87
N ASP A 112 14.01 18.10 -8.06
CA ASP A 112 15.03 19.05 -8.54
C ASP A 112 16.37 18.35 -8.86
N GLY A 113 16.49 17.05 -8.53
CA GLY A 113 17.68 16.23 -8.78
C GLY A 113 18.85 16.50 -7.82
N VAL A 114 18.70 17.39 -6.85
CA VAL A 114 19.80 17.83 -5.96
C VAL A 114 19.42 17.66 -4.49
N THR A 115 18.20 18.03 -4.12
CA THR A 115 17.77 18.06 -2.73
C THR A 115 17.47 16.64 -2.25
N GLN A 116 18.25 16.17 -1.27
CA GLN A 116 18.04 14.90 -0.59
C GLN A 116 17.86 15.13 0.90
N ARG A 117 16.91 14.41 1.51
CA ARG A 117 16.56 14.56 2.92
C ARG A 117 16.39 13.21 3.57
N LYS A 118 16.82 13.07 4.82
CA LYS A 118 16.69 11.81 5.57
C LYS A 118 15.22 11.47 5.82
N VAL A 119 14.84 10.21 5.64
CA VAL A 119 13.52 9.67 6.00
C VAL A 119 13.68 8.67 7.13
N VAL A 120 12.78 8.76 8.11
CA VAL A 120 12.60 7.74 9.15
C VAL A 120 11.11 7.51 9.34
N LEU A 121 10.67 6.26 9.16
CA LEU A 121 9.30 5.81 9.36
C LEU A 121 9.30 4.69 10.40
N LYS A 122 8.31 4.69 11.30
CA LYS A 122 8.11 3.64 12.30
C LYS A 122 6.71 3.07 12.18
N GLN A 123 6.61 1.75 12.30
CA GLN A 123 5.31 1.08 12.27
C GLN A 123 4.49 1.53 13.49
N LYS A 124 3.24 1.89 13.25
CA LYS A 124 2.29 2.30 14.27
C LYS A 124 1.30 1.17 14.50
N GLN A 125 1.21 0.70 15.73
CA GLN A 125 0.13 -0.20 16.14
C GLN A 125 -1.14 0.62 16.29
N VAL A 126 -2.20 0.22 15.58
CA VAL A 126 -3.47 0.95 15.53
C VAL A 126 -4.64 -0.04 15.61
N SER A 127 -5.83 0.48 15.96
CA SER A 127 -7.04 -0.33 15.97
C SER A 127 -7.44 -0.74 14.54
N LYS A 128 -8.29 -1.77 14.46
CA LYS A 128 -8.89 -2.21 13.19
C LYS A 128 -9.66 -1.09 12.50
N GLU A 129 -10.45 -0.32 13.26
CA GLU A 129 -11.21 0.83 12.76
C GLU A 129 -10.31 1.88 12.09
N VAL A 130 -9.12 2.14 12.67
CA VAL A 130 -8.15 3.05 12.05
C VAL A 130 -7.60 2.47 10.76
N LEU A 131 -7.33 1.15 10.68
CA LEU A 131 -6.88 0.52 9.44
C LEU A 131 -7.95 0.53 8.36
N GLU A 132 -9.22 0.27 8.72
CA GLU A 132 -10.36 0.31 7.81
C GLU A 132 -10.51 1.70 7.19
N LYS A 133 -10.42 2.75 8.01
CA LYS A 133 -10.41 4.12 7.52
C LYS A 133 -9.25 4.44 6.56
N HIS A 134 -8.07 3.86 6.79
CA HIS A 134 -6.95 4.04 5.86
C HIS A 134 -7.11 3.19 4.59
N ALA A 135 -7.82 2.06 4.66
CA ALA A 135 -8.21 1.31 3.47
C ALA A 135 -9.19 2.12 2.62
N GLU A 136 -10.15 2.83 3.23
CA GLU A 136 -11.03 3.77 2.50
C GLU A 136 -10.20 4.85 1.77
N TYR A 137 -9.22 5.47 2.45
CA TYR A 137 -8.32 6.42 1.80
C TYR A 137 -7.50 5.82 0.67
N PHE A 138 -7.12 4.55 0.80
CA PHE A 138 -6.40 3.81 -0.23
C PHE A 138 -7.26 3.62 -1.48
N GLU A 139 -8.50 3.16 -1.32
CA GLU A 139 -9.46 3.01 -2.42
C GLU A 139 -9.80 4.36 -3.08
N GLU A 140 -10.08 5.40 -2.28
CA GLU A 140 -10.36 6.75 -2.80
C GLU A 140 -9.17 7.33 -3.58
N THR A 141 -7.95 7.04 -3.12
CA THR A 141 -6.73 7.53 -3.77
C THR A 141 -6.44 6.76 -5.05
N ASN A 142 -6.63 5.44 -5.05
CA ASN A 142 -6.57 4.63 -6.25
C ASN A 142 -7.58 5.12 -7.30
N HIS A 143 -8.84 5.32 -6.89
CA HIS A 143 -9.88 5.86 -7.76
C HIS A 143 -9.46 7.21 -8.37
N ARG A 144 -8.99 8.15 -7.54
CA ARG A 144 -8.57 9.50 -8.00
C ARG A 144 -7.44 9.47 -9.04
N TYR A 145 -6.53 8.51 -8.97
CA TYR A 145 -5.33 8.49 -9.83
C TYR A 145 -5.43 7.50 -10.99
N HIS A 146 -6.26 6.45 -10.87
CA HIS A 146 -6.32 5.36 -11.86
C HIS A 146 -7.70 5.16 -12.50
N ASP A 147 -8.77 5.63 -11.87
CA ASP A 147 -10.12 5.52 -12.41
C ASP A 147 -10.56 6.89 -12.95
N CYS A 148 -10.21 7.13 -14.22
CA CYS A 148 -10.50 8.33 -15.02
C CYS A 148 -11.80 9.09 -14.68
#